data_AF-W7B6H4-F1
#
_entry.id   AF-W7B6H4-F1
#
_cell.length_a   1.000
_cell.length_b   1.000
_cell.length_c   1.000
_cell.angle_alpha   90.00
_cell.angle_beta   90.00
_cell.angle_gamma   90.00
#
_symmetry.space_group_name_H-M   'P 1'
#
loop_
_entity.id
_entity.type
_entity.pdbx_description
1 polymer ?
#
loop_
_entity_poly.entity_id
_entity_poly.type
_entity_poly.pdbx_seq_one_letter_code
_entity_poly.pdbx_strand_id
1 'polypeptide(L)'
;MFWLLSIYIFYGLGYVMVLLFKSSRSTNIASTAIFLVMIFGSGIAIPLDSLPSLIKKVAEFTPMAHSIKVLEGLWLGKQVFQENIMSVFYLAGISILLTVVIYKYKIKWEA
;
A
#
# COMPACT_ATOMS: atom_id res chain seq x y z
N MET A 1 14.04 8.64 -2.46
CA MET A 1 13.16 8.41 -3.63
C MET A 1 12.08 7.40 -3.31
N PHE A 2 12.41 6.15 -2.96
CA PHE A 2 11.43 5.08 -2.70
C PHE A 2 10.43 5.37 -1.58
N TRP A 3 10.84 6.04 -0.50
CA TRP A 3 9.92 6.48 0.56
C TRP A 3 8.81 7.41 0.06
N LEU A 4 9.09 8.29 -0.91
CA LEU A 4 8.08 9.17 -1.50
C LEU A 4 7.06 8.39 -2.32
N LEU A 5 7.50 7.32 -3.00
CA LEU A 5 6.61 6.42 -3.73
C LEU A 5 5.65 5.71 -2.78
N SER A 6 6.15 5.21 -1.65
CA SER A 6 5.30 4.58 -0.63
C SER A 6 4.27 5.57 -0.09
N ILE A 7 4.68 6.80 0.26
CA ILE A 7 3.76 7.86 0.71
C ILE A 7 2.69 8.14 -0.35
N TYR A 8 3.07 8.26 -1.62
CA TYR A 8 2.14 8.49 -2.72
C TYR A 8 1.10 7.36 -2.86
N ILE A 9 1.52 6.11 -2.72
CA ILE A 9 0.63 4.96 -2.78
C ILE A 9 -0.39 4.99 -1.64
N PHE A 10 0.04 5.26 -0.40
CA PHE A 10 -0.88 5.38 0.73
C PHE A 10 -1.85 6.56 0.57
N TYR A 11 -1.38 7.69 0.03
CA TYR A 11 -2.24 8.81 -0.32
C TYR A 11 -3.30 8.42 -1.36
N GLY A 12 -2.89 7.75 -2.45
CA GLY A 12 -3.82 7.31 -3.49
C GLY A 12 -4.81 6.26 -3.00
N LEU A 13 -4.40 5.34 -2.10
CA LEU A 13 -5.33 4.40 -1.47
C LEU A 13 -6.40 5.12 -0.65
N GLY A 14 -6.02 6.16 0.11
CA GLY A 14 -6.99 7.01 0.83
C GLY A 14 -7.97 7.68 -0.12
N TYR A 15 -7.50 8.17 -1.27
CA TYR A 15 -8.36 8.74 -2.31
C TYR A 15 -9.38 7.71 -2.84
N VAL A 16 -8.94 6.48 -3.09
CA VAL A 16 -9.83 5.37 -3.50
C VAL A 16 -10.90 5.10 -2.44
N MET A 17 -10.56 5.16 -1.15
CA MET A 17 -11.56 5.00 -0.09
C MET A 17 -12.63 6.09 -0.15
N VAL A 18 -12.25 7.34 -0.37
CA VAL A 18 -13.23 8.44 -0.50
C VAL A 18 -14.14 8.23 -1.72
N LEU A 19 -13.62 7.68 -2.82
CA LEU A 19 -14.45 7.34 -3.99
C LEU A 19 -15.44 6.20 -3.73
N LEU A 20 -15.10 5.25 -2.86
CA LEU A 20 -15.92 4.07 -2.57
C LEU A 20 -17.04 4.36 -1.55
N PHE A 21 -16.83 5.31 -0.64
CA PHE A 21 -17.73 5.56 0.49
C PHE A 21 -18.35 6.96 0.42
N LYS A 22 -19.68 7.04 0.55
CA LYS A 22 -20.44 8.30 0.44
C LYS A 22 -20.32 9.23 1.65
N SER A 23 -19.89 8.73 2.82
CA SER A 23 -19.81 9.53 4.05
C SER A 23 -18.42 9.53 4.64
N SER A 24 -17.95 10.68 5.13
CA SER A 24 -16.63 10.80 5.78
C SER A 24 -16.46 9.84 6.95
N ARG A 25 -17.55 9.54 7.68
CA ARG A 25 -17.54 8.58 8.78
C ARG A 25 -17.29 7.16 8.29
N SER A 26 -18.00 6.71 7.25
CA SER A 26 -17.82 5.39 6.66
C SER A 26 -16.42 5.25 6.04
N THR A 27 -15.94 6.27 5.34
CA THR A 27 -14.61 6.30 4.75
C THR A 27 -13.53 6.14 5.81
N ASN A 28 -13.61 6.88 6.92
CA ASN A 28 -12.65 6.76 8.01
C ASN A 28 -12.65 5.35 8.61
N ILE A 29 -13.82 4.82 8.99
CA ILE A 29 -13.92 3.48 9.60
C ILE A 29 -13.34 2.40 8.66
N ALA A 30 -13.70 2.44 7.38
CA ALA A 30 -13.19 1.49 6.40
C ALA A 30 -11.69 1.63 6.16
N SER A 31 -11.20 2.87 6.04
CA SER A 31 -9.77 3.14 5.84
C SER A 31 -8.95 2.66 7.02
N THR A 32 -9.41 2.90 8.26
CA THR A 32 -8.75 2.41 9.47
C THR A 32 -8.75 0.89 9.53
N ALA A 33 -9.86 0.22 9.22
CA ALA A 33 -9.91 -1.24 9.21
C ALA A 33 -8.93 -1.83 8.19
N ILE A 34 -8.88 -1.28 6.97
CA ILE A 34 -7.96 -1.73 5.91
C ILE A 34 -6.51 -1.45 6.29
N PHE A 35 -6.23 -0.28 6.87
CA PHE A 35 -4.90 0.07 7.36
C PHE A 35 -4.42 -0.90 8.45
N LEU A 36 -5.30 -1.28 9.39
CA LEU A 36 -4.98 -2.28 10.40
C LEU A 36 -4.66 -3.63 9.77
N VAL A 37 -5.49 -4.11 8.83
CA VAL A 37 -5.23 -5.36 8.10
C VAL A 37 -3.88 -5.30 7.38
N MET A 38 -3.55 -4.18 6.74
CA MET A 38 -2.26 -3.98 6.07
C MET A 38 -1.10 -3.98 7.06
N ILE A 39 -1.20 -3.31 8.22
CA ILE A 39 -0.16 -3.31 9.25
C ILE A 39 0.12 -4.73 9.75
N PHE A 40 -0.92 -5.49 10.11
CA PHE A 40 -0.73 -6.85 10.60
C PHE A 40 -0.24 -7.80 9.49
N GLY A 41 -0.69 -7.58 8.26
CA GLY A 41 -0.21 -8.29 7.07
C GLY A 41 1.12 -7.78 6.51
N SER A 42 1.77 -6.80 7.15
CA SER A 42 2.98 -6.19 6.58
C SER A 42 4.27 -6.92 6.92
N GLY A 43 4.23 -7.85 7.88
CA GLY A 43 5.41 -8.49 8.44
C GLY A 43 6.06 -7.73 9.60
N ILE A 44 5.67 -6.47 9.86
CA ILE A 44 6.26 -5.66 10.94
C ILE A 44 5.77 -6.11 12.32
N ALA A 45 4.46 -6.32 12.48
CA ALA A 45 3.87 -6.69 13.77
C ALA A 45 3.96 -8.20 14.03
N ILE A 46 3.76 -9.01 12.99
CA ILE A 46 3.83 -10.47 13.02
C ILE A 46 4.68 -10.90 11.83
N PRO A 47 5.76 -11.68 12.01
CA PRO A 47 6.56 -12.19 10.90
C PRO A 47 5.67 -12.92 9.88
N LEU A 48 5.82 -12.59 8.60
CA LEU A 48 5.00 -13.17 7.52
C LEU A 48 5.08 -14.71 7.48
N ASP A 49 6.21 -15.27 7.87
CA ASP A 49 6.44 -16.72 7.90
C ASP A 49 5.64 -17.45 8.99
N SER A 50 5.18 -16.72 10.01
CA SER A 50 4.33 -17.26 11.09
C SER A 50 2.85 -17.23 10.73
N LEU A 51 2.46 -16.62 9.60
CA LEU A 51 1.06 -16.53 9.18
C LEU A 51 0.61 -17.80 8.46
N PRO A 52 -0.65 -18.25 8.66
CA PRO A 52 -1.25 -19.29 7.85
C PRO A 52 -1.14 -18.96 6.35
N SER A 53 -0.93 -19.98 5.52
CA SER A 53 -0.62 -19.83 4.08
C SER A 53 -1.58 -18.90 3.31
N LEU A 54 -2.87 -18.96 3.64
CA LEU A 54 -3.90 -18.14 3.01
C LEU A 54 -3.79 -16.66 3.39
N ILE A 55 -3.52 -16.38 4.68
CA ILE A 55 -3.33 -15.01 5.20
C ILE A 55 -2.02 -14.44 4.69
N LYS A 56 -0.94 -15.24 4.69
CA LYS A 56 0.36 -14.86 4.13
C LYS A 56 0.24 -14.38 2.69
N LYS A 57 -0.50 -15.11 1.85
CA LYS A 57 -0.67 -14.76 0.42
C LYS A 57 -1.37 -13.42 0.22
N VAL A 58 -2.37 -13.12 1.04
CA VAL A 58 -3.10 -11.84 0.99
C VAL A 58 -2.22 -10.70 1.52
N ALA A 59 -1.54 -10.96 2.64
CA ALA A 59 -0.59 -10.05 3.28
C ALA A 59 0.54 -9.64 2.32
N GLU A 60 1.16 -10.61 1.65
CA GLU A 60 2.24 -10.39 0.69
C GLU A 60 1.81 -9.63 -0.57
N PHE A 61 0.53 -9.71 -0.96
CA PHE A 61 0.00 -8.97 -2.10
C PHE A 61 -0.23 -7.49 -1.79
N THR A 62 -0.22 -7.08 -0.52
CA THR A 62 -0.51 -5.70 -0.15
C THR A 62 0.61 -4.73 -0.57
N PRO A 63 0.28 -3.50 -0.99
CA PRO A 63 1.29 -2.47 -1.28
C PRO A 63 2.15 -2.13 -0.06
N MET A 64 1.62 -2.32 1.15
CA MET A 64 2.38 -2.13 2.39
C MET A 64 3.53 -3.14 2.51
N ALA A 65 3.27 -4.43 2.30
CA ALA A 65 4.30 -5.47 2.34
C ALA A 65 5.43 -5.22 1.34
N HIS A 66 5.10 -4.84 0.10
CA HIS A 66 6.10 -4.47 -0.91
C HIS A 66 6.88 -3.21 -0.55
N SER A 67 6.21 -2.19 0.00
CA SER A 67 6.85 -0.95 0.46
C SER A 67 7.90 -1.23 1.54
N ILE A 68 7.58 -2.11 2.49
CA ILE A 68 8.49 -2.45 3.60
C ILE A 68 9.68 -3.26 3.10
N LYS A 69 9.48 -4.27 2.24
CA LYS A 69 10.59 -5.03 1.65
C LYS A 69 11.60 -4.10 0.94
N VAL A 70 11.11 -3.11 0.20
CA VAL A 70 11.97 -2.12 -0.47
C VAL A 70 12.68 -1.21 0.53
N LEU A 71 11.96 -0.69 1.53
CA LEU A 71 12.53 0.18 2.56
C LEU A 71 13.57 -0.54 3.43
N GLU A 72 13.30 -1.77 3.84
CA GLU A 72 14.22 -2.63 4.59
C GLU A 72 15.47 -2.95 3.77
N GLY A 73 15.31 -3.28 2.48
CA GLY A 73 16.44 -3.49 1.58
C GLY A 73 17.34 -2.25 1.46
N LEU A 74 16.75 -1.06 1.35
CA LEU A 74 17.51 0.20 1.35
C LEU A 74 18.22 0.44 2.69
N TRP A 75 17.52 0.19 3.79
CA TRP A 75 18.04 0.41 5.14
C TRP A 75 19.24 -0.49 5.44
N LEU A 76 19.19 -1.75 5.00
CA LEU A 76 20.27 -2.73 5.16
C LEU A 76 21.39 -2.57 4.13
N GLY A 77 21.34 -1.54 3.27
CA GLY A 77 22.37 -1.29 2.26
C GLY A 77 22.41 -2.32 1.12
N LYS A 78 21.34 -3.10 0.95
CA LYS A 78 21.23 -4.10 -0.12
C LYS A 78 21.00 -3.42 -1.46
N GLN A 79 21.46 -4.05 -2.55
CA GLN A 79 21.10 -3.60 -3.89
C GLN A 79 19.65 -3.96 -4.19
N VAL A 80 18.74 -3.04 -3.86
CA VAL A 80 17.28 -3.19 -4.03
C VAL A 80 16.88 -3.59 -5.45
N PHE A 81 17.60 -3.09 -6.45
CA PHE A 81 17.36 -3.44 -7.85
C PHE A 81 17.77 -4.87 -8.22
N GLN A 82 18.61 -5.53 -7.42
CA GLN A 82 18.97 -6.94 -7.62
C GLN A 82 18.07 -7.86 -6.80
N GLU A 83 17.80 -7.52 -5.53
CA GLU A 83 17.08 -8.41 -4.61
C GLU A 83 15.56 -8.19 -4.59
N ASN A 84 15.08 -6.99 -4.91
CA ASN A 84 13.68 -6.58 -4.69
C ASN A 84 13.03 -5.95 -5.93
N ILE A 85 13.55 -6.23 -7.13
CA ILE A 85 13.11 -5.60 -8.37
C ILE A 85 11.61 -5.79 -8.63
N MET A 86 11.06 -6.97 -8.29
CA MET A 86 9.64 -7.28 -8.44
C MET A 86 8.75 -6.37 -7.57
N SER A 87 9.16 -6.11 -6.33
CA SER A 87 8.46 -5.17 -5.44
C SER A 87 8.52 -3.74 -5.96
N VAL A 88 9.65 -3.32 -6.55
CA VAL A 88 9.78 -1.99 -7.16
C VAL A 88 8.83 -1.84 -8.35
N PHE A 89 8.77 -2.83 -9.25
CA PHE A 89 7.84 -2.81 -10.38
C PHE A 89 6.38 -2.83 -9.93
N TYR A 90 6.05 -3.61 -8.91
CA TYR A 90 4.70 -3.63 -8.33
C TYR A 90 4.29 -2.26 -7.81
N LEU A 91 5.16 -1.60 -7.02
CA LEU A 91 4.89 -0.28 -6.47
C LEU A 91 4.81 0.80 -7.57
N ALA A 92 5.65 0.70 -8.60
CA ALA A 92 5.54 1.57 -9.76
C ALA A 92 4.21 1.36 -10.49
N GLY A 93 3.82 0.11 -10.76
CA GLY A 93 2.55 -0.21 -11.42
C GLY A 93 1.33 0.29 -10.64
N ILE A 94 1.31 0.09 -9.31
CA ILE A 94 0.18 0.55 -8.49
C ILE A 94 0.13 2.08 -8.40
N SER A 95 1.29 2.75 -8.38
CA SER A 95 1.33 4.22 -8.42
C SER A 95 0.74 4.76 -9.72
N ILE A 96 1.07 4.17 -10.88
CA ILE A 96 0.50 4.57 -12.17
C ILE A 96 -1.01 4.34 -12.19
N LEU A 97 -1.47 3.18 -11.69
CA LEU A 97 -2.89 2.87 -11.60
C LEU A 97 -3.63 3.89 -10.72
N LEU A 98 -3.08 4.22 -9.55
CA LEU A 98 -3.64 5.23 -8.66
C LEU A 98 -3.69 6.60 -9.33
N THR A 99 -2.64 7.01 -10.05
CA THR A 99 -2.63 8.26 -10.82
C THR A 99 -3.77 8.28 -11.85
N VAL A 100 -3.97 7.19 -12.59
CA VAL A 100 -5.06 7.07 -13.58
C VAL A 100 -6.42 7.16 -12.91
N VAL A 101 -6.61 6.49 -11.77
CA VAL A 101 -7.87 6.54 -11.01
C VAL A 101 -8.14 7.96 -10.51
N ILE A 102 -7.15 8.61 -9.89
CA ILE A 102 -7.28 9.98 -9.39
C ILE A 102 -7.58 10.96 -10.53
N TYR A 103 -6.91 10.82 -11.66
CA TYR A 103 -7.12 11.69 -12.82
C TYR A 103 -8.53 11.51 -13.43
N LYS A 104 -8.98 10.26 -13.56
CA LYS A 104 -10.28 9.93 -14.16
C LYS A 104 -11.45 10.28 -13.24
N TYR A 105 -11.30 10.04 -11.95
CA TYR A 105 -12.37 10.22 -10.97
C TYR A 105 -12.04 11.40 -10.06
N LYS A 106 -12.18 12.62 -10.60
CA LYS A 106 -12.09 13.84 -9.77
C LYS A 106 -13.21 13.82 -8.72
N ILE A 107 -12.83 13.65 -7.46
CA ILE A 107 -13.68 13.93 -6.31
C ILE A 107 -14.11 15.40 -6.42
N LYS A 108 -15.41 15.61 -6.65
CA LYS A 108 -16.03 16.92 -6.40
C LYS A 108 -16.11 17.03 -4.88
N TRP A 109 -15.14 17.74 -4.31
CA TRP A 109 -15.24 18.17 -2.93
C TRP A 109 -16.43 19.13 -2.88
N GLU A 110 -17.57 18.66 -2.37
CA GLU A 110 -18.66 19.55 -1.99
C GLU A 110 -18.09 20.40 -0.84
N ALA A 111 -17.80 21.66 -1.16
CA ALA A 111 -17.32 22.66 -0.22
C ALA A 111 -18.48 23.18 0.63
#